data_AF-A0A0M8VZV2-F1
#
_entry.id   AF-A0A0M8VZV2-F1
#
_cell.length_a   1.000
_cell.length_b   1.000
_cell.length_c   1.000
_cell.angle_alpha   90.00
_cell.angle_beta   90.00
_cell.angle_gamma   90.00
#
_symmetry.space_group_name_H-M   'P 1'
#
loop_
_entity.id
_entity.type
_entity.pdbx_description
1 polymer ?
#
loop_
_entity_poly.entity_id
_entity_poly.type
_entity_poly.pdbx_seq_one_letter_code
_entity_poly.pdbx_strand_id
1 'polypeptide(L)'
;MLTGMDRAKPRADTRAEILAGQLRAAEVLIDLMGARLPPVGWSLGEEPVLYGVVPFELSDQEHYAAFSHWAAVLGTELRTESGVARIPMDDSSDSSYSTGRTEERHWEGLEVEATRNGVRVGFSRHVAPGTAARARVPEAGRVPSSDPVHRAQLQAMTALVQLLNAGLPSATWQIRRTRGEPELSGSLPWARRKQAPEELAEWADFLTTSVRYGRDKRDLGYHRWGEVTGSAHGVPVTVQATTRPPWRVVWQRLRDRLSPRQ
;
A
#
# COMPACT_ATOMS: atom_id res chain seq x y z
N MET A 1 16.83 -25.28 4.07
CA MET A 1 18.05 -24.43 4.15
C MET A 1 17.88 -23.28 3.17
N LEU A 2 17.62 -22.06 3.66
CA LEU A 2 17.58 -20.85 2.83
C LEU A 2 18.93 -20.14 2.99
N THR A 3 19.86 -20.42 2.09
CA THR A 3 21.16 -19.74 2.03
C THR A 3 21.05 -18.54 1.10
N GLY A 4 21.38 -17.35 1.61
CA GLY A 4 21.89 -16.25 0.78
C GLY A 4 20.88 -15.22 0.28
N MET A 5 20.01 -14.65 1.14
CA MET A 5 19.66 -13.24 0.92
C MET A 5 20.86 -12.42 1.36
N ASP A 6 21.69 -12.04 0.39
CA ASP A 6 22.70 -11.02 0.58
C ASP A 6 21.97 -9.75 1.04
N ARG A 7 21.98 -9.50 2.35
CA ARG A 7 21.46 -8.27 2.93
C ARG A 7 22.47 -7.18 2.59
N ALA A 8 22.41 -6.72 1.35
CA ALA A 8 23.03 -5.48 0.95
C ALA A 8 22.61 -4.41 1.98
N LYS A 9 23.61 -3.84 2.64
CA LYS A 9 23.43 -2.76 3.61
C LYS A 9 22.63 -1.66 2.89
N PRO A 10 21.47 -1.21 3.39
CA PRO A 10 20.67 -0.23 2.67
C PRO A 10 21.52 1.01 2.46
N ARG A 11 21.70 1.38 1.19
CA ARG A 11 22.23 2.68 0.82
C ARG A 11 21.29 3.71 1.45
N ALA A 12 21.84 4.68 2.17
CA ALA A 12 21.03 5.77 2.71
C ALA A 12 20.65 6.66 1.53
N ASP A 13 19.63 6.25 0.78
CA ASP A 13 19.13 7.01 -0.35
C ASP A 13 18.63 8.37 0.16
N THR A 14 19.03 9.42 -0.52
CA THR A 14 18.61 10.78 -0.21
C THR A 14 17.12 10.95 -0.49
N ARG A 15 16.45 11.92 0.16
CA ARG A 15 15.03 12.26 -0.14
C ARG A 15 14.79 12.44 -1.64
N ALA A 16 15.72 13.10 -2.33
CA ALA A 16 15.63 13.33 -3.77
C ALA A 16 15.70 12.03 -4.59
N GLU A 17 16.57 11.09 -4.23
CA GLU A 17 16.68 9.79 -4.91
C GLU A 17 15.41 8.94 -4.71
N ILE A 18 14.87 8.93 -3.49
CA ILE A 18 13.59 8.25 -3.17
C ILE A 18 12.46 8.85 -4.01
N LEU A 19 12.29 10.17 -3.99
CA LEU A 19 11.24 10.84 -4.76
C LEU A 19 11.39 10.61 -6.26
N ALA A 20 12.61 10.61 -6.79
CA ALA A 20 12.87 10.29 -8.20
C ALA A 20 12.51 8.83 -8.54
N GLY A 21 12.79 7.87 -7.64
CA GLY A 21 12.37 6.48 -7.78
C GLY A 21 10.85 6.33 -7.76
N GLN A 22 10.19 7.02 -6.84
CA GLN A 22 8.73 7.06 -6.73
C GLN A 22 8.08 7.70 -7.95
N LEU A 23 8.69 8.76 -8.50
CA LEU A 23 8.20 9.42 -9.71
C LEU A 23 8.26 8.47 -10.91
N ARG A 24 9.39 7.79 -11.14
CA ARG A 24 9.50 6.78 -12.22
C ARG A 24 8.47 5.67 -12.06
N ALA A 25 8.25 5.22 -10.84
CA ALA A 25 7.24 4.20 -10.57
C ALA A 25 5.81 4.72 -10.78
N ALA A 26 5.52 5.97 -10.44
CA ALA A 26 4.24 6.59 -10.76
C ALA A 26 4.01 6.69 -12.28
N GLU A 27 5.03 7.06 -13.06
CA GLU A 27 5.00 7.10 -14.52
C GLU A 27 4.76 5.71 -15.13
N VAL A 28 5.48 4.68 -14.68
CA VAL A 28 5.27 3.29 -15.11
C VAL A 28 3.83 2.84 -14.85
N LEU A 29 3.25 3.22 -13.72
CA LEU A 29 1.87 2.89 -13.42
C LEU A 29 0.86 3.63 -14.33
N ILE A 30 1.12 4.88 -14.68
CA ILE A 30 0.32 5.62 -15.67
C ILE A 30 0.35 4.91 -17.04
N ASP A 31 1.54 4.48 -17.47
CA ASP A 31 1.70 3.72 -18.73
C ASP A 31 0.97 2.39 -18.70
N LEU A 32 1.07 1.65 -17.58
CA LEU A 32 0.36 0.38 -17.39
C LEU A 32 -1.15 0.58 -17.44
N MET A 33 -1.67 1.63 -16.79
CA MET A 33 -3.08 1.95 -16.84
C MET A 33 -3.57 2.13 -18.30
N GLY A 34 -2.77 2.74 -19.18
CA GLY A 34 -3.09 2.85 -20.61
C GLY A 34 -3.43 1.53 -21.32
N ALA A 35 -3.00 0.38 -20.78
CA ALA A 35 -3.26 -0.95 -21.35
C ALA A 35 -4.63 -1.57 -20.98
N ARG A 36 -5.55 -0.82 -20.36
CA ARG A 36 -6.94 -1.24 -20.05
C ARG A 36 -7.05 -2.50 -19.18
N LEU A 37 -6.35 -2.44 -18.06
CA LEU A 37 -6.15 -3.57 -17.15
C LEU A 37 -7.33 -3.75 -16.18
N PRO A 38 -7.49 -4.97 -15.60
CA PRO A 38 -8.39 -5.19 -14.49
C PRO A 38 -8.09 -4.20 -13.34
N PRO A 39 -9.12 -3.72 -12.63
CA PRO A 39 -8.91 -2.73 -11.58
C PRO A 39 -8.13 -3.33 -10.41
N VAL A 40 -6.99 -2.72 -10.09
CA VAL A 40 -6.07 -3.18 -9.03
C VAL A 40 -5.78 -2.04 -8.06
N GLY A 41 -5.82 -2.29 -6.76
CA GLY A 41 -5.30 -1.34 -5.76
C GLY A 41 -3.77 -1.30 -5.82
N TRP A 42 -3.15 -0.13 -5.75
CA TRP A 42 -1.71 -0.01 -5.90
C TRP A 42 -1.04 0.46 -4.63
N SER A 43 0.14 -0.10 -4.35
CA SER A 43 1.05 0.38 -3.32
C SER A 43 2.39 0.74 -3.94
N LEU A 44 2.94 1.86 -3.53
CA LEU A 44 4.23 2.40 -3.96
C LEU A 44 5.12 2.55 -2.72
N GLY A 45 6.24 1.81 -2.68
CA GLY A 45 7.23 1.92 -1.60
C GLY A 45 8.11 3.17 -1.72
N GLU A 46 9.05 3.34 -0.77
CA GLU A 46 10.17 4.28 -0.93
C GLU A 46 11.22 3.75 -1.91
N GLU A 47 11.35 2.43 -2.00
CA GLU A 47 12.02 1.79 -3.12
C GLU A 47 11.13 1.87 -4.38
N PRO A 48 11.72 1.89 -5.60
CA PRO A 48 10.98 1.94 -6.86
C PRO A 48 10.29 0.60 -7.15
N VAL A 49 9.35 0.22 -6.29
CA VAL A 49 8.57 -1.01 -6.31
C VAL A 49 7.09 -0.64 -6.31
N LEU A 50 6.39 -1.12 -7.34
CA LEU A 50 4.94 -1.08 -7.46
C LEU A 50 4.38 -2.45 -7.08
N TYR A 51 3.49 -2.47 -6.11
CA TYR A 51 2.78 -3.68 -5.71
C TYR A 51 1.28 -3.55 -5.96
N GLY A 52 0.75 -4.41 -6.82
CA GLY A 52 -0.67 -4.48 -7.15
C GLY A 52 -1.42 -5.47 -6.27
N VAL A 53 -2.59 -5.05 -5.79
CA VAL A 53 -3.54 -5.85 -5.01
C VAL A 53 -4.85 -5.99 -5.79
N VAL A 54 -5.08 -7.17 -6.34
CA VAL A 54 -6.35 -7.52 -6.99
C VAL A 54 -7.48 -7.57 -5.94
N PRO A 55 -8.73 -7.14 -6.27
CA PRO A 55 -9.85 -7.13 -5.34
C PRO A 55 -10.08 -8.47 -4.64
N PHE A 56 -10.50 -8.45 -3.38
CA PHE A 56 -10.66 -9.66 -2.56
C PHE A 56 -11.94 -10.44 -2.92
N GLU A 57 -12.91 -9.76 -3.53
CA GLU A 57 -14.24 -10.28 -3.85
C GLU A 57 -14.27 -11.17 -5.09
N LEU A 58 -13.18 -11.24 -5.84
CA LEU A 58 -13.06 -12.15 -6.96
C LEU A 58 -12.99 -13.59 -6.46
N SER A 59 -13.53 -14.51 -7.25
CA SER A 59 -13.28 -15.95 -7.08
C SER A 59 -11.85 -16.32 -7.47
N ASP A 60 -11.38 -17.47 -7.00
CA ASP A 60 -10.04 -18.00 -7.35
C ASP A 60 -9.80 -18.07 -8.87
N GLN A 61 -10.83 -18.41 -9.64
CA GLN A 61 -10.78 -18.47 -11.11
C GLN A 61 -10.63 -17.07 -11.73
N GLU A 62 -11.33 -16.08 -11.20
CA GLU A 62 -11.21 -14.69 -11.62
C GLU A 62 -9.86 -14.09 -11.21
N HIS A 63 -9.32 -14.44 -10.04
CA HIS A 63 -7.96 -14.10 -9.65
C HIS A 63 -6.94 -14.68 -10.64
N TYR A 64 -7.05 -15.96 -10.98
CA TYR A 64 -6.16 -16.59 -11.95
C TYR A 64 -6.22 -15.92 -13.32
N ALA A 65 -7.42 -15.61 -13.82
CA ALA A 65 -7.60 -14.91 -15.09
C ALA A 65 -7.00 -13.49 -15.05
N ALA A 66 -7.20 -12.74 -13.97
CA ALA A 66 -6.63 -11.40 -13.80
C ALA A 66 -5.09 -11.45 -13.77
N PHE A 67 -4.50 -12.38 -13.02
CA PHE A 67 -3.06 -12.58 -12.95
C PHE A 67 -2.47 -13.00 -14.31
N SER A 68 -3.14 -13.88 -15.04
CA SER A 68 -2.74 -14.27 -16.40
C SER A 68 -2.73 -13.07 -17.36
N HIS A 69 -3.73 -12.19 -17.26
CA HIS A 69 -3.80 -10.97 -18.06
C HIS A 69 -2.68 -9.98 -17.68
N TRP A 70 -2.39 -9.81 -16.38
CA TRP A 70 -1.27 -9.00 -15.91
C TRP A 70 0.08 -9.53 -16.38
N ALA A 71 0.29 -10.85 -16.34
CA ALA A 71 1.50 -11.49 -16.86
C ALA A 71 1.68 -11.17 -18.36
N ALA A 72 0.63 -11.35 -19.16
CA ALA A 72 0.63 -11.04 -20.59
C ALA A 72 0.94 -9.56 -20.87
N VAL A 73 0.30 -8.63 -20.16
CA VAL A 73 0.54 -7.19 -20.36
C VAL A 73 1.94 -6.80 -19.94
N LEU A 74 2.47 -7.38 -18.86
CA LEU A 74 3.83 -7.12 -18.40
C LEU A 74 4.90 -7.78 -19.27
N GLY A 75 4.53 -8.77 -20.09
CA GLY A 75 5.46 -9.56 -20.90
C GLY A 75 6.28 -10.53 -20.04
N THR A 76 5.65 -11.10 -19.01
CA THR A 76 6.27 -12.05 -18.07
C THR A 76 5.38 -13.29 -17.91
N GLU A 77 5.87 -14.30 -17.20
CA GLU A 77 5.12 -15.51 -16.91
C GLU A 77 4.35 -15.38 -15.60
N LEU A 78 3.15 -15.98 -15.55
CA LEU A 78 2.45 -16.22 -14.29
C LEU A 78 3.11 -17.42 -13.59
N ARG A 79 3.70 -17.17 -12.42
CA ARG A 79 4.28 -18.21 -11.58
C ARG A 79 3.23 -18.75 -10.62
N THR A 80 3.27 -20.06 -10.41
CA THR A 80 2.39 -20.75 -9.46
C THR A 80 3.21 -21.59 -8.50
N GLU A 81 2.99 -21.45 -7.19
CA GLU A 81 3.70 -22.21 -6.16
C GLU A 81 2.71 -22.84 -5.18
N SER A 82 2.86 -24.12 -4.87
CA SER A 82 2.05 -24.76 -3.82
C SER A 82 2.62 -24.44 -2.44
N GLY A 83 1.76 -23.97 -1.53
CA GLY A 83 2.13 -23.65 -0.16
C GLY A 83 1.33 -24.44 0.88
N VAL A 84 1.92 -24.57 2.07
CA VAL A 84 1.28 -25.17 3.25
C VAL A 84 1.63 -24.37 4.50
N ALA A 85 0.63 -24.07 5.33
CA ALA A 85 0.81 -23.47 6.65
C ALA A 85 0.18 -24.38 7.68
N ARG A 86 0.88 -24.57 8.78
CA ARG A 86 0.34 -25.15 10.00
C ARG A 86 -0.21 -24.02 10.84
N ILE A 87 -1.53 -23.90 10.88
CA ILE A 87 -2.21 -22.89 11.68
C ILE A 87 -2.60 -23.53 13.01
N PRO A 88 -2.13 -22.99 14.15
CA PRO A 88 -2.62 -23.40 15.46
C PRO A 88 -4.13 -23.11 15.53
N MET A 89 -4.92 -24.13 15.91
CA MET A 89 -6.37 -24.02 16.02
C MET A 89 -6.82 -23.60 17.43
N ASP A 90 -5.90 -23.13 18.27
CA ASP A 90 -6.22 -22.72 19.63
C ASP A 90 -6.73 -21.27 19.66
N ASP A 91 -7.98 -21.13 20.08
CA ASP A 91 -8.60 -19.83 20.40
C ASP A 91 -8.20 -19.31 21.80
N SER A 92 -7.34 -20.05 22.52
CA SER A 92 -6.93 -19.75 23.89
C SER A 92 -5.51 -19.19 23.94
N SER A 93 -5.36 -18.00 24.53
CA SER A 93 -4.06 -17.42 24.90
C SER A 93 -3.43 -18.08 26.12
N ASP A 94 -4.14 -18.99 26.80
CA ASP A 94 -3.66 -19.75 27.94
C ASP A 94 -3.08 -21.09 27.47
N SER A 95 -1.75 -21.22 27.53
CA SER A 95 -1.01 -22.41 27.09
C SER A 95 -1.39 -23.69 27.85
N SER A 96 -2.06 -23.54 28.99
CA SER A 96 -2.53 -24.63 29.86
C SER A 96 -3.76 -25.35 29.29
N TYR A 97 -4.49 -24.71 28.37
CA TYR A 97 -5.71 -25.22 27.73
C TYR A 97 -5.57 -25.38 26.21
N SER A 98 -4.36 -25.20 25.68
CA SER A 98 -4.02 -25.47 24.29
C SER A 98 -4.17 -26.97 24.00
N THR A 99 -4.99 -27.30 23.01
CA THR A 99 -5.15 -28.69 22.55
C THR A 99 -3.94 -29.15 21.72
N GLY A 100 -3.00 -28.24 21.41
CA GLY A 100 -1.87 -28.48 20.51
C GLY A 100 -2.28 -28.78 19.07
N ARG A 101 -3.57 -28.61 18.74
CA ARG A 101 -4.13 -28.99 17.44
C ARG A 101 -3.69 -27.97 16.39
N THR A 102 -3.04 -28.45 15.35
CA THR A 102 -2.67 -27.66 14.17
C THR A 102 -3.48 -28.13 12.98
N GLU A 103 -4.04 -27.18 12.22
CA GLU A 103 -4.65 -27.44 10.91
C GLU A 103 -3.62 -27.11 9.83
N GLU A 104 -3.40 -28.06 8.92
CA GLU A 104 -2.65 -27.79 7.69
C GLU A 104 -3.60 -27.14 6.68
N ARG A 105 -3.33 -25.87 6.34
CA ARG A 105 -3.99 -25.20 5.24
C ARG A 105 -3.09 -25.21 4.03
N HIS A 106 -3.62 -25.71 2.93
CA HIS A 106 -2.96 -25.72 1.63
C HIS A 106 -3.48 -24.57 0.78
N TRP A 107 -2.60 -23.99 -0.02
CA TRP A 107 -2.96 -22.98 -1.02
C TRP A 107 -2.06 -23.11 -2.25
N GLU A 108 -2.48 -22.43 -3.30
CA GLU A 108 -1.68 -22.17 -4.50
C GLU A 108 -1.41 -20.67 -4.55
N GLY A 109 -0.15 -20.27 -4.55
CA GLY A 109 0.30 -18.91 -4.73
C GLY A 109 0.33 -18.57 -6.22
N LEU A 110 -0.22 -17.43 -6.58
CA LEU A 110 -0.12 -16.81 -7.90
C LEU A 110 0.81 -15.61 -7.79
N GLU A 111 1.83 -15.54 -8.63
CA GLU A 111 2.80 -14.45 -8.63
C GLU A 111 3.10 -13.96 -10.05
N VAL A 112 3.09 -12.64 -10.22
CA VAL A 112 3.53 -11.97 -11.45
C VAL A 112 4.53 -10.91 -11.05
N GLU A 113 5.75 -11.00 -11.57
CA GLU A 113 6.79 -10.00 -11.37
C GLU A 113 7.42 -9.63 -12.72
N ALA A 114 7.63 -8.32 -12.92
CA ALA A 114 8.37 -7.79 -14.06
C ALA A 114 9.16 -6.54 -13.64
N THR A 115 10.18 -6.18 -14.42
CA THR A 115 10.87 -4.89 -14.30
C THR A 115 10.56 -4.04 -15.52
N ARG A 116 10.05 -2.82 -15.31
CA ARG A 116 9.78 -1.84 -16.36
C ARG A 116 10.45 -0.52 -16.05
N ASN A 117 11.27 0.00 -16.96
CA ASN A 117 12.00 1.25 -16.78
C ASN A 117 12.76 1.35 -15.44
N GLY A 118 13.33 0.22 -14.98
CA GLY A 118 14.04 0.13 -13.70
C GLY A 118 13.16 0.08 -12.44
N VAL A 119 11.84 -0.02 -12.61
CA VAL A 119 10.84 -0.17 -11.54
C VAL A 119 10.40 -1.64 -11.49
N ARG A 120 10.43 -2.25 -10.29
CA ARG A 120 9.88 -3.59 -10.09
C ARG A 120 8.36 -3.48 -9.94
N VAL A 121 7.62 -4.26 -10.72
CA VAL A 121 6.16 -4.34 -10.67
C VAL A 121 5.78 -5.77 -10.27
N GLY A 122 5.03 -5.91 -9.18
CA GLY A 122 4.71 -7.21 -8.61
C GLY A 122 3.25 -7.35 -8.18
N PHE A 123 2.73 -8.57 -8.28
CA PHE A 123 1.42 -8.99 -7.79
C PHE A 123 1.58 -10.35 -7.11
N SER A 124 0.98 -10.56 -5.95
CA SER A 124 0.84 -11.90 -5.39
C SER A 124 -0.51 -12.14 -4.72
N ARG A 125 -0.97 -13.38 -4.79
CA ARG A 125 -2.24 -13.82 -4.20
C ARG A 125 -2.18 -15.30 -3.85
N HIS A 126 -2.94 -15.72 -2.85
CA HIS A 126 -3.21 -17.13 -2.58
C HIS A 126 -4.63 -17.48 -3.04
N VAL A 127 -4.76 -18.62 -3.71
CA VAL A 127 -6.02 -19.22 -4.19
C VAL A 127 -6.10 -20.69 -3.73
N ALA A 128 -7.25 -21.35 -3.93
CA ALA A 128 -7.37 -22.76 -3.59
C ALA A 128 -6.39 -23.65 -4.40
N PRO A 129 -5.92 -24.77 -3.82
CA PRO A 129 -5.05 -25.71 -4.53
C PRO A 129 -5.63 -26.24 -5.83
N GLY A 130 -4.82 -26.26 -6.89
CA GLY A 130 -5.20 -26.77 -8.21
C GLY A 130 -6.07 -25.80 -9.01
N THR A 131 -6.10 -24.52 -8.64
CA THR A 131 -6.84 -23.49 -9.36
C THR A 131 -6.30 -23.34 -10.78
N ALA A 132 -4.98 -23.22 -10.94
CA ALA A 132 -4.32 -23.10 -12.24
C ALA A 132 -4.63 -24.28 -13.17
N ALA A 133 -4.63 -25.51 -12.63
CA ALA A 133 -4.91 -26.71 -13.41
C ALA A 133 -6.37 -26.79 -13.92
N ARG A 134 -7.31 -26.16 -13.20
CA ARG A 134 -8.74 -26.14 -13.56
C ARG A 134 -9.14 -24.90 -14.34
N ALA A 135 -8.27 -23.89 -14.38
CA ALA A 135 -8.60 -22.61 -14.95
C ALA A 135 -8.68 -22.66 -16.47
N ARG A 136 -9.71 -22.03 -17.01
CA ARG A 136 -9.81 -21.68 -18.42
C ARG A 136 -9.59 -20.19 -18.51
N VAL A 137 -8.47 -19.77 -19.08
CA VAL A 137 -8.21 -18.34 -19.32
C VAL A 137 -9.19 -17.89 -20.41
N PRO A 138 -10.18 -17.03 -20.11
CA PRO A 138 -11.02 -16.46 -21.15
C PRO A 138 -10.15 -15.64 -22.10
N GLU A 139 -10.47 -15.62 -23.39
CA GLU A 139 -9.88 -14.64 -24.31
C GLU A 139 -10.02 -13.24 -23.71
N ALA A 140 -8.93 -12.46 -23.76
CA ALA A 140 -8.85 -11.16 -23.12
C ALA A 140 -9.96 -10.21 -23.65
N GLY A 141 -11.09 -10.18 -22.94
CA GLY A 141 -12.18 -9.27 -23.21
C GLY A 141 -11.70 -7.84 -22.97
N ARG A 142 -11.79 -7.00 -24.00
CA ARG A 142 -11.45 -5.57 -23.89
C ARG A 142 -12.41 -4.91 -22.90
N VAL A 143 -11.91 -4.53 -21.72
CA VAL A 143 -12.68 -3.67 -20.81
C VAL A 143 -12.82 -2.29 -21.48
N PRO A 144 -14.05 -1.73 -21.59
CA PRO A 144 -14.25 -0.41 -22.18
C PRO A 144 -13.50 0.67 -21.38
N SER A 145 -12.76 1.56 -22.06
CA SER A 145 -12.00 2.65 -21.42
C SER A 145 -12.87 3.75 -20.80
N SER A 146 -14.19 3.58 -20.81
CA SER A 146 -15.15 4.46 -20.13
C SER A 146 -15.33 4.11 -18.65
N ASP A 147 -14.61 3.12 -18.12
CA ASP A 147 -14.71 2.67 -16.74
C ASP A 147 -14.39 3.82 -15.75
N PRO A 148 -15.34 4.25 -14.89
CA PRO A 148 -15.09 5.21 -13.81
C PRO A 148 -13.90 4.84 -12.93
N VAL A 149 -13.63 3.54 -12.77
CA VAL A 149 -12.53 3.02 -11.98
C VAL A 149 -11.18 3.42 -12.57
N HIS A 150 -11.05 3.27 -13.88
CA HIS A 150 -9.84 3.62 -14.59
C HIS A 150 -9.53 5.11 -14.49
N ARG A 151 -10.57 5.94 -14.66
CA ARG A 151 -10.48 7.40 -14.53
C ARG A 151 -10.06 7.84 -13.13
N ALA A 152 -10.65 7.24 -12.09
CA ALA A 152 -10.26 7.51 -10.71
C ALA A 152 -8.78 7.21 -10.47
N GLN A 153 -8.28 6.04 -10.92
CA GLN A 153 -6.88 5.69 -10.73
C GLN A 153 -5.93 6.61 -11.46
N LEU A 154 -6.24 7.00 -12.71
CA LEU A 154 -5.46 7.99 -13.44
C LEU A 154 -5.44 9.36 -12.74
N GLN A 155 -6.58 9.80 -12.20
CA GLN A 155 -6.67 11.05 -11.46
C GLN A 155 -5.82 10.99 -10.17
N ALA A 156 -5.89 9.90 -9.42
CA ALA A 156 -5.07 9.67 -8.22
C ALA A 156 -3.58 9.67 -8.56
N MET A 157 -3.18 9.00 -9.65
CA MET A 157 -1.79 8.96 -10.08
C MET A 157 -1.26 10.31 -10.54
N THR A 158 -2.08 11.09 -11.25
CA THR A 158 -1.71 12.44 -11.66
C THR A 158 -1.48 13.34 -10.45
N ALA A 159 -2.37 13.28 -9.45
CA ALA A 159 -2.20 13.99 -8.19
C ALA A 159 -0.93 13.54 -7.45
N LEU A 160 -0.64 12.23 -7.42
CA LEU A 160 0.56 11.69 -6.80
C LEU A 160 1.85 12.22 -7.47
N VAL A 161 1.91 12.24 -8.81
CA VAL A 161 3.05 12.82 -9.55
C VAL A 161 3.30 14.27 -9.12
N GLN A 162 2.25 15.07 -8.94
CA GLN A 162 2.39 16.47 -8.50
C GLN A 162 2.89 16.56 -7.05
N LEU A 163 2.39 15.71 -6.16
CA LEU A 163 2.89 15.62 -4.78
C LEU A 163 4.38 15.26 -4.73
N LEU A 164 4.81 14.29 -5.54
CA LEU A 164 6.21 13.85 -5.59
C LEU A 164 7.13 14.95 -6.12
N ASN A 165 6.67 15.76 -7.07
CA ASN A 165 7.42 16.91 -7.59
C ASN A 165 7.50 18.10 -6.63
N ALA A 166 6.67 18.15 -5.58
CA ALA A 166 6.69 19.22 -4.58
C ALA A 166 7.87 19.12 -3.59
N GLY A 167 8.68 18.05 -3.64
CA GLY A 167 9.85 17.90 -2.76
C GLY A 167 9.52 17.59 -1.29
N LEU A 168 8.27 17.18 -1.04
CA LEU A 168 7.75 16.86 0.29
C LEU A 168 8.47 15.65 0.90
N PRO A 169 8.36 15.45 2.23
CA PRO A 169 8.84 14.21 2.85
C PRO A 169 8.25 12.99 2.13
N SER A 170 9.12 12.05 1.74
CA SER A 170 8.68 10.81 1.09
C SER A 170 7.67 10.06 1.97
N ALA A 171 6.82 9.26 1.35
CA ALA A 171 5.89 8.39 2.06
C ALA A 171 5.70 7.11 1.24
N THR A 172 5.35 6.01 1.89
CA THR A 172 4.80 4.85 1.17
C THR A 172 3.36 5.18 0.79
N TRP A 173 3.02 5.07 -0.48
CA TRP A 173 1.69 5.45 -0.97
C TRP A 173 0.82 4.23 -1.23
N GLN A 174 -0.46 4.37 -0.91
CA GLN A 174 -1.52 3.48 -1.36
C GLN A 174 -2.48 4.30 -2.21
N ILE A 175 -2.68 3.84 -3.43
CA ILE A 175 -3.64 4.41 -4.37
C ILE A 175 -4.90 3.57 -4.25
N ARG A 176 -5.88 4.13 -3.53
CA ARG A 176 -7.10 3.46 -3.13
C ARG A 176 -8.29 4.02 -3.89
N ARG A 177 -9.37 3.25 -3.79
CA ARG A 177 -10.72 3.70 -4.14
C ARG A 177 -11.58 3.57 -2.91
N THR A 178 -12.23 4.66 -2.53
CA THR A 178 -13.23 4.65 -1.47
C THR A 178 -14.56 5.01 -2.11
N ARG A 179 -15.49 4.04 -2.16
CA ARG A 179 -16.83 4.22 -2.77
C ARG A 179 -16.81 4.68 -4.24
N GLY A 180 -15.77 4.30 -4.99
CA GLY A 180 -15.61 4.66 -6.41
C GLY A 180 -14.86 5.96 -6.66
N GLU A 181 -14.51 6.72 -5.61
CA GLU A 181 -13.70 7.94 -5.72
C GLU A 181 -12.21 7.64 -5.51
N PRO A 182 -11.32 8.39 -6.19
CA PRO A 182 -9.88 8.26 -6.00
C PRO A 182 -9.45 8.75 -4.61
N GLU A 183 -8.52 8.04 -3.99
CA GLU A 183 -7.92 8.47 -2.72
C GLU A 183 -6.44 8.10 -2.68
N LEU A 184 -5.61 9.01 -2.15
CA LEU A 184 -4.22 8.77 -1.86
C LEU A 184 -3.99 8.68 -0.35
N SER A 185 -3.43 7.55 0.10
CA SER A 185 -3.04 7.33 1.49
C SER A 185 -1.53 7.13 1.58
N GLY A 186 -0.83 8.13 2.13
CA GLY A 186 0.60 8.09 2.42
C GLY A 186 0.87 7.63 3.86
N SER A 187 1.92 6.84 4.05
CA SER A 187 2.41 6.44 5.37
C SER A 187 3.90 6.74 5.51
N LEU A 188 4.26 7.49 6.54
CA LEU A 188 5.67 7.70 6.89
C LEU A 188 6.23 6.43 7.55
N PRO A 189 7.40 5.93 7.09
CA PRO A 189 8.03 4.74 7.65
C PRO A 189 8.26 4.87 9.15
N TRP A 190 8.04 3.76 9.86
CA TRP A 190 8.29 3.68 11.30
C TRP A 190 9.72 4.08 11.70
N ALA A 191 10.71 3.80 10.83
CA ALA A 191 12.10 4.20 11.03
C ALA A 191 12.24 5.73 11.24
N ARG A 192 11.37 6.53 10.60
CA ARG A 192 11.34 7.99 10.69
C ARG A 192 10.42 8.53 11.79
N ARG A 193 9.91 7.69 12.71
CA ARG A 193 8.97 8.12 13.79
C ARG A 193 9.42 9.32 14.63
N LYS A 194 10.73 9.55 14.76
CA LYS A 194 11.31 10.71 15.48
C LYS A 194 11.22 12.01 14.68
N GLN A 195 11.35 11.94 13.35
CA GLN A 195 11.27 13.05 12.40
C GLN A 195 9.82 13.31 11.96
N ALA A 196 8.95 12.30 12.08
CA ALA A 196 7.56 12.35 11.67
C ALA A 196 6.76 13.59 12.13
N PRO A 197 6.94 14.19 13.33
CA PRO A 197 6.23 15.42 13.67
C PRO A 197 6.57 16.62 12.78
N GLU A 198 7.84 16.75 12.38
CA GLU A 198 8.31 17.82 11.49
C GLU A 198 7.87 17.54 10.05
N GLU A 199 8.02 16.29 9.60
CA GLU A 199 7.57 15.90 8.26
C GLU A 199 6.04 16.04 8.10
N LEU A 200 5.26 15.68 9.12
CA LEU A 200 3.81 15.93 9.11
C LEU A 200 3.48 17.44 9.12
N ALA A 201 4.32 18.28 9.73
CA ALA A 201 4.13 19.73 9.67
C ALA A 201 4.39 20.26 8.25
N GLU A 202 5.46 19.82 7.57
CA GLU A 202 5.70 20.13 6.15
C GLU A 202 4.50 19.73 5.27
N TRP A 203 3.94 18.54 5.50
CA TRP A 203 2.72 18.07 4.83
C TRP A 203 1.49 18.92 5.14
N ALA A 204 1.32 19.33 6.40
CA ALA A 204 0.19 20.15 6.82
C ALA A 204 0.25 21.55 6.20
N ASP A 205 1.44 22.16 6.14
CA ASP A 205 1.68 23.45 5.51
C ASP A 205 1.37 23.39 4.01
N PHE A 206 1.86 22.35 3.31
CA PHE A 206 1.60 22.16 1.88
C PHE A 206 0.11 21.97 1.57
N LEU A 207 -0.59 21.15 2.37
CA LEU A 207 -2.02 20.88 2.19
C LEU A 207 -2.91 21.97 2.82
N THR A 208 -2.35 23.04 3.40
CA THR A 208 -3.07 24.13 4.08
C THR A 208 -4.04 23.68 5.17
N THR A 209 -3.60 22.71 5.97
CA THR A 209 -4.40 21.99 6.98
C THR A 209 -3.58 21.91 8.28
N SER A 210 -3.99 21.07 9.23
CA SER A 210 -3.32 20.90 10.51
C SER A 210 -3.06 19.44 10.83
N VAL A 211 -2.02 19.17 11.61
CA VAL A 211 -1.72 17.81 12.06
C VAL A 211 -2.68 17.39 13.16
N ARG A 212 -3.44 16.32 12.91
CA ARG A 212 -4.29 15.66 13.88
C ARG A 212 -3.50 14.57 14.61
N TYR A 213 -3.34 14.73 15.91
CA TYR A 213 -2.72 13.70 16.77
C TYR A 213 -3.76 12.95 17.58
N GLY A 214 -3.69 11.62 17.52
CA GLY A 214 -4.56 10.70 18.25
C GLY A 214 -3.80 9.63 19.04
N ARG A 215 -4.56 8.87 19.83
CA ARG A 215 -4.09 7.68 20.54
C ARG A 215 -5.21 6.64 20.57
N ASP A 216 -4.89 5.42 20.20
CA ASP A 216 -5.84 4.31 20.22
C ASP A 216 -5.26 3.16 21.07
N LYS A 217 -6.13 2.48 21.81
CA LYS A 217 -5.75 1.26 22.54
C LYS A 217 -5.82 0.08 21.55
N ARG A 218 -4.70 -0.60 21.35
CA ARG A 218 -4.62 -1.89 20.63
C ARG A 218 -4.13 -2.97 21.60
N ASP A 219 -4.22 -4.24 21.19
CA ASP A 219 -3.97 -5.42 22.05
C ASP A 219 -2.63 -5.38 22.81
N LEU A 220 -1.62 -4.71 22.25
CA LEU A 220 -0.27 -4.58 22.84
C LEU A 220 0.04 -3.17 23.40
N GLY A 221 -0.96 -2.32 23.61
CA GLY A 221 -0.81 -1.02 24.27
C GLY A 221 -1.37 0.18 23.47
N TYR A 222 -1.00 1.39 23.90
CA TYR A 222 -1.45 2.62 23.24
C TYR A 222 -0.61 2.93 22.00
N HIS A 223 -1.25 2.82 20.84
CA HIS A 223 -0.71 3.31 19.58
C HIS A 223 -0.96 4.82 19.48
N ARG A 224 0.10 5.61 19.28
CA ARG A 224 -0.01 7.06 19.08
C ARG A 224 0.27 7.37 17.63
N TRP A 225 -0.50 8.28 17.04
CA TRP A 225 -0.37 8.60 15.63
C TRP A 225 -0.55 10.10 15.39
N GLY A 226 0.01 10.54 14.27
CA GLY A 226 -0.23 11.85 13.67
C GLY A 226 -0.72 11.65 12.24
N GLU A 227 -1.63 12.50 11.81
CA GLU A 227 -2.26 12.44 10.48
C GLU A 227 -2.49 13.85 9.95
N VAL A 228 -2.35 14.01 8.64
CA VAL A 228 -2.72 15.20 7.89
C VAL A 228 -3.68 14.78 6.78
N THR A 229 -4.80 15.48 6.67
CA THR A 229 -5.79 15.27 5.62
C THR A 229 -6.04 16.56 4.84
N GLY A 230 -6.14 16.44 3.53
CA GLY A 230 -6.39 17.56 2.61
C GLY A 230 -6.75 17.07 1.22
N SER A 231 -6.52 17.90 0.20
CA SER A 231 -6.71 17.53 -1.20
C SER A 231 -5.57 18.01 -2.08
N ALA A 232 -5.17 17.20 -3.05
CA ALA A 232 -4.27 17.61 -4.13
C ALA A 232 -4.99 17.36 -5.46
N HIS A 233 -5.15 18.40 -6.28
CA HIS A 233 -5.84 18.32 -7.58
C HIS A 233 -7.22 17.65 -7.54
N GLY A 234 -7.99 17.99 -6.50
CA GLY A 234 -9.33 17.44 -6.27
C GLY A 234 -9.35 15.99 -5.79
N VAL A 235 -8.19 15.37 -5.56
CA VAL A 235 -8.07 14.03 -4.97
C VAL A 235 -7.84 14.16 -3.47
N PRO A 236 -8.65 13.51 -2.62
CA PRO A 236 -8.39 13.39 -1.19
C PRO A 236 -7.02 12.77 -0.91
N VAL A 237 -6.25 13.41 -0.02
CA VAL A 237 -4.93 12.96 0.41
C VAL A 237 -4.93 12.84 1.92
N THR A 238 -4.47 11.69 2.41
CA THR A 238 -4.21 11.45 3.83
C THR A 238 -2.76 11.00 4.00
N VAL A 239 -1.98 11.67 4.85
CA VAL A 239 -0.63 11.24 5.22
C VAL A 239 -0.59 10.97 6.71
N GLN A 240 -0.17 9.77 7.09
CA GLN A 240 -0.14 9.31 8.48
C GLN A 240 1.24 8.84 8.91
N ALA A 241 1.50 8.91 10.21
CA ALA A 241 2.70 8.37 10.82
C ALA A 241 2.43 7.89 12.24
N THR A 242 3.12 6.84 12.67
CA THR A 242 3.22 6.58 14.10
C THR A 242 4.15 7.60 14.73
N THR A 243 3.60 8.50 15.53
CA THR A 243 4.40 9.47 16.26
C THR A 243 3.68 10.01 17.49
N ARG A 244 4.42 10.71 18.35
CA ARG A 244 3.87 11.43 19.51
C ARG A 244 3.66 12.89 19.13
N PRO A 245 2.62 13.56 19.67
CA PRO A 245 2.51 15.01 19.53
C PRO A 245 3.74 15.69 20.13
N PRO A 246 4.28 16.76 19.49
CA PRO A 246 5.30 17.60 20.07
C PRO A 246 4.85 18.16 21.42
N TRP A 247 5.79 18.36 22.34
CA TRP A 247 5.51 18.88 23.68
C TRP A 247 4.76 20.23 23.66
N ARG A 248 5.08 21.09 22.68
CA ARG A 248 4.38 22.37 22.46
C ARG A 248 2.88 22.17 22.21
N VAL A 249 2.51 21.18 21.40
CA VAL A 249 1.11 20.84 21.11
C VAL A 249 0.41 20.29 22.34
N VAL A 250 1.09 19.47 23.15
CA VAL A 250 0.57 18.95 24.42
C VAL A 250 0.28 20.11 25.39
N TRP A 251 1.22 21.05 25.53
CA TRP A 251 1.03 22.24 26.37
C TRP A 251 -0.08 23.15 25.90
N GLN A 252 -0.21 23.39 24.60
CA GLN A 252 -1.26 24.23 24.06
C GLN A 252 -2.64 23.62 24.35
N ARG A 253 -2.80 22.30 24.12
CA ARG A 253 -4.03 21.58 24.50
C ARG A 253 -4.32 21.64 26.00
N LEU A 254 -3.29 21.55 26.85
CA LEU A 254 -3.45 21.71 28.30
C LEU A 254 -3.89 23.14 28.65
N ARG A 255 -3.27 24.16 28.05
CA ARG A 255 -3.62 25.56 28.25
C ARG A 255 -5.07 25.83 27.83
N ASP A 256 -5.47 25.37 26.65
CA ASP A 256 -6.84 25.56 26.14
C ASP A 256 -7.89 24.89 27.03
N ARG A 257 -7.53 23.78 27.70
CA ARG A 257 -8.40 23.12 28.70
C ARG A 257 -8.45 23.87 30.03
N LEU A 258 -7.34 24.50 30.43
CA LEU A 258 -7.23 25.24 31.68
C LEU A 258 -7.72 26.69 31.55
N SER A 259 -7.90 27.18 30.32
CA SER A 259 -8.45 28.49 29.98
C SER A 259 -9.70 28.30 29.13
N PRO A 260 -10.81 27.78 29.68
CA PRO A 260 -12.06 27.74 28.94
C PRO A 260 -12.42 29.16 28.55
N ARG A 261 -12.62 29.38 27.24
CA ARG A 261 -13.05 30.68 26.70
C ARG A 261 -14.32 31.10 27.46
N GLN A 262 -14.23 32.24 28.15
CA GLN A 262 -15.39 32.96 28.68
C GLN A 262 -16.25 33.48 27.52
#